data_AF-A0A0Q1FH83-F1
#
_entry.id   AF-A0A0Q1FH83-F1
#
_cell.length_a   1.000
_cell.length_b   1.000
_cell.length_c   1.000
_cell.angle_alpha   90.00
_cell.angle_beta   90.00
_cell.angle_gamma   90.00
#
_symmetry.space_group_name_H-M   'P 1'
#
loop_
_entity.id
_entity.type
_entity.pdbx_description
1 polymer ?
#
loop_
_entity_poly.entity_id
_entity_poly.type
_entity_poly.pdbx_seq_one_letter_code
_entity_poly.pdbx_strand_id
1 'polypeptide(L)'
;MHAPHTTCPGCREEVYLDELVRGRCPLCGCSLEEFEEESQDVDEIIDRCDLSWLVFNYFIFKRFIEMGASPVSIMQLVSAYEDRCLKSLGLHCDYSFELEVPSTRWDLLKIKKCARCGRLFIAGGKKMVSGDLSLPGFSVSYHCPRC
;
A
#
# COMPACT_ATOMS: atom_id res chain seq x y z
N MET A 1 34.20 -0.53 33.22
CA MET A 1 32.78 -0.93 33.21
C MET A 1 32.02 0.32 32.81
N HIS A 2 31.29 0.31 31.68
CA HIS A 2 30.49 1.47 31.27
C HIS A 2 29.17 1.41 32.05
N ALA A 3 28.86 2.45 32.80
CA ALA A 3 27.59 2.54 33.52
C ALA A 3 26.45 2.61 32.48
N PRO A 4 25.33 1.91 32.71
CA PRO A 4 24.20 1.93 31.80
C PRO A 4 23.59 3.34 31.77
N HIS A 5 23.52 3.91 30.56
CA HIS A 5 23.04 5.27 30.30
C HIS A 5 22.02 5.24 29.16
N THR A 6 21.15 6.24 29.14
CA THR A 6 20.15 6.48 28.09
C THR A 6 20.04 7.97 27.80
N THR A 7 19.40 8.34 26.69
CA THR A 7 19.17 9.75 26.36
C THR A 7 17.75 10.15 26.77
N CYS A 8 17.62 11.22 27.56
CA CYS A 8 16.31 11.66 28.03
C CYS A 8 15.46 12.22 26.85
N PRO A 9 14.21 11.75 26.62
CA PRO A 9 13.39 12.20 25.51
C PRO A 9 12.93 13.67 25.64
N GLY A 10 12.86 14.20 26.87
CA GLY A 10 12.49 15.60 27.13
C GLY A 10 13.58 16.61 26.79
N CYS A 11 14.74 16.53 27.46
CA CYS A 11 15.83 17.49 27.29
C CYS A 11 16.97 17.03 26.36
N ARG A 12 16.94 15.78 25.87
CA ARG A 12 17.95 15.15 25.00
C ARG A 12 19.36 15.06 25.58
N GLU A 13 19.49 15.22 26.89
CA GLU A 13 20.74 15.01 27.60
C GLU A 13 20.97 13.53 27.87
N GLU A 14 22.24 13.11 27.94
CA GLU A 14 22.60 11.79 28.44
C GLU A 14 22.34 11.72 29.94
N VAL A 15 21.64 10.66 30.37
CA VAL A 15 21.27 10.42 31.76
C VAL A 15 21.66 9.00 32.12
N TYR A 16 22.36 8.84 33.24
CA TYR A 16 22.70 7.54 33.79
C TYR A 16 21.53 6.98 34.60
N LEU A 17 21.24 5.69 34.43
CA LEU A 17 20.03 5.09 35.03
C LEU A 17 20.04 5.10 36.56
N ASP A 18 21.23 5.09 37.18
CA ASP A 18 21.44 5.20 38.62
C ASP A 18 21.27 6.62 39.17
N GLU A 19 21.27 7.65 38.32
CA GLU A 19 21.07 9.06 38.68
C GLU A 19 19.61 9.50 38.60
N LEU A 20 18.70 8.62 38.18
CA LEU A 20 17.27 8.91 38.08
C LEU A 20 16.65 9.14 39.46
N VAL A 21 15.90 10.25 39.59
CA VAL A 21 15.20 10.58 40.82
C VAL A 21 13.76 10.06 40.70
N ARG A 22 13.47 8.91 41.32
CA ARG A 22 12.16 8.24 41.24
C ARG A 22 11.73 7.96 39.79
N GLY A 23 12.63 7.43 38.97
CA GLY A 23 12.36 7.11 37.55
C GLY A 23 12.32 8.32 36.61
N ARG A 24 12.66 9.53 37.09
CA ARG A 24 12.59 10.78 36.31
C ARG A 24 13.96 11.38 36.05
N CYS A 25 14.08 12.03 34.89
CA CYS A 25 15.25 12.83 34.53
C CYS A 25 15.48 13.95 35.57
N PRO A 26 16.69 14.07 36.13
CA PRO A 26 17.00 15.09 37.14
C PRO A 26 17.00 16.52 36.59
N LEU A 27 17.19 16.70 35.27
CA LEU A 27 17.24 18.02 34.64
C LEU A 27 15.85 18.56 34.26
N CYS A 28 14.95 17.72 33.75
CA CYS A 28 13.66 18.17 33.23
C CYS A 28 12.43 17.51 33.87
N GLY A 29 12.61 16.50 34.72
CA GLY A 29 11.52 15.82 35.42
C GLY A 29 10.68 14.85 34.56
N CYS A 30 11.08 14.62 33.30
CA CYS A 30 10.43 13.69 32.38
C CYS A 30 10.55 12.24 32.90
N SER A 31 9.43 11.52 32.92
CA SER A 31 9.39 10.09 33.30
C SER A 31 9.90 9.24 32.15
N LEU A 32 10.79 8.28 32.40
CA LEU A 32 11.22 7.32 31.38
C LEU A 32 10.28 6.10 31.31
N GLU A 33 9.49 5.86 32.36
CA GLU A 33 8.59 4.71 32.49
C GLU A 33 7.36 4.83 31.56
N GLU A 34 6.91 6.05 31.24
CA GLU A 34 5.73 6.28 30.37
C GLU A 34 6.01 6.00 28.88
N PHE A 35 7.28 5.97 28.44
CA PHE A 35 7.64 5.78 27.04
C PHE A 35 7.87 4.31 26.65
N GLU A 36 8.20 3.44 27.60
CA GLU A 36 8.36 2.01 27.34
C GLU A 36 7.02 1.29 27.15
N GLU A 37 5.93 1.76 27.78
CA GLU A 37 4.59 1.17 27.60
C GLU A 37 3.90 1.64 26.31
N GLU A 38 4.03 2.91 25.91
CA GLU A 38 3.41 3.41 24.66
C GLU A 38 4.16 2.94 23.39
N SER A 39 5.46 2.66 23.46
CA SER A 39 6.22 2.20 22.29
C SER A 39 5.89 0.76 21.87
N GLN A 40 5.61 -0.13 22.82
CA GLN A 40 5.30 -1.53 22.52
C GLN A 40 3.96 -1.71 21.79
N ASP A 41 2.93 -0.93 22.15
CA ASP A 41 1.63 -0.99 21.49
C ASP A 41 1.67 -0.45 20.05
N VAL A 42 2.48 0.59 19.80
CA VAL A 42 2.62 1.19 18.46
C VAL A 42 3.46 0.30 17.55
N ASP A 43 4.53 -0.32 18.05
CA ASP A 43 5.34 -1.27 17.29
C ASP A 43 4.55 -2.54 16.92
N GLU A 44 3.71 -3.07 17.82
CA GLU A 44 2.84 -4.22 17.51
C GLU A 44 1.74 -3.88 16.47
N ILE A 45 1.28 -2.63 16.43
CA ILE A 45 0.33 -2.14 15.39
C ILE A 45 1.05 -1.92 14.06
N ILE A 46 2.28 -1.42 14.06
CA ILE A 46 3.10 -1.22 12.86
C ILE A 46 3.46 -2.58 12.22
N ASP A 47 3.88 -3.57 13.02
CA ASP A 47 4.17 -4.92 12.53
C ASP A 47 2.92 -5.63 11.96
N ARG A 48 1.74 -5.37 12.54
CA ARG A 48 0.45 -5.85 12.00
C ARG A 48 0.07 -5.15 10.70
N CYS A 49 0.45 -3.88 10.51
CA CYS A 49 0.27 -3.17 9.25
C CYS A 49 1.11 -3.80 8.13
N ASP A 50 2.35 -4.19 8.43
CA ASP A 50 3.26 -4.80 7.46
C ASP A 50 2.77 -6.20 7.01
N LEU A 51 2.33 -7.05 7.94
CA LEU A 51 1.78 -8.35 7.56
C LEU A 51 0.48 -8.20 6.74
N SER A 52 -0.41 -7.30 7.14
CA SER A 52 -1.66 -7.04 6.43
C SER A 52 -1.40 -6.52 5.01
N TRP A 53 -0.40 -5.64 4.86
CA TRP A 53 0.04 -5.12 3.58
C TRP A 53 0.64 -6.20 2.69
N LEU A 54 1.48 -7.08 3.25
CA LEU A 54 2.05 -8.21 2.52
C LEU A 54 0.96 -9.19 2.03
N VAL A 55 -0.02 -9.48 2.88
CA VAL A 55 -1.17 -10.33 2.51
C VAL A 55 -1.99 -9.68 1.40
N PHE A 56 -2.28 -8.38 1.50
CA PHE A 56 -2.96 -7.62 0.44
C PHE A 56 -2.20 -7.71 -0.88
N ASN A 57 -0.90 -7.42 -0.87
CA ASN A 57 -0.02 -7.54 -2.03
C ASN A 57 -0.13 -8.94 -2.66
N TYR A 58 0.04 -9.99 -1.86
CA TYR A 58 -0.05 -11.38 -2.36
C TYR A 58 -1.36 -11.64 -3.12
N PHE A 59 -2.51 -11.28 -2.55
CA PHE A 59 -3.81 -11.53 -3.19
C PHE A 59 -4.01 -10.71 -4.47
N ILE A 60 -3.55 -9.46 -4.49
CA ILE A 60 -3.58 -8.61 -5.68
C ILE A 60 -2.73 -9.23 -6.79
N PHE A 61 -1.49 -9.61 -6.47
CA PHE A 61 -0.61 -10.28 -7.43
C PHE A 61 -1.21 -11.57 -7.97
N LYS A 62 -1.68 -12.46 -7.09
CA LYS A 62 -2.28 -13.72 -7.50
C LYS A 62 -3.46 -13.49 -8.46
N ARG A 63 -4.38 -12.60 -8.10
CA ARG A 63 -5.58 -12.29 -8.90
C ARG A 63 -5.22 -11.76 -10.29
N PHE A 64 -4.31 -10.80 -10.38
CA PHE A 64 -3.99 -10.14 -11.66
C PHE A 64 -3.02 -10.95 -12.54
N ILE A 65 -2.10 -11.73 -11.95
CA ILE A 65 -1.25 -12.67 -12.68
C ILE A 65 -2.09 -13.78 -13.31
N GLU A 66 -3.10 -14.30 -12.60
CA GLU A 66 -4.03 -15.30 -13.15
C GLU A 66 -4.84 -14.75 -14.34
N MET A 67 -5.06 -13.44 -14.40
CA MET A 67 -5.66 -12.76 -15.56
C MET A 67 -4.66 -12.48 -16.70
N GLY A 68 -3.36 -12.68 -16.47
CA GLY A 68 -2.28 -12.46 -17.43
C GLY A 68 -1.66 -11.06 -17.39
N ALA A 69 -2.00 -10.22 -16.39
CA ALA A 69 -1.41 -8.91 -16.27
C ALA A 69 0.11 -8.98 -16.01
N SER A 70 0.85 -7.94 -16.40
CA SER A 70 2.30 -7.91 -16.18
C SER A 70 2.62 -7.65 -14.69
N PRO A 71 3.63 -8.31 -14.10
CA PRO A 71 4.06 -8.04 -12.72
C PRO A 71 4.39 -6.56 -12.48
N VAL A 72 4.97 -5.89 -13.48
CA VAL A 72 5.32 -4.46 -13.42
C VAL A 72 4.07 -3.59 -13.32
N SER A 73 3.04 -3.87 -14.11
CA SER A 73 1.78 -3.14 -14.07
C SER A 73 1.06 -3.34 -12.72
N ILE A 74 1.15 -4.55 -12.14
CA ILE A 74 0.59 -4.83 -10.82
C ILE A 74 1.35 -4.05 -9.73
N MET A 75 2.69 -4.01 -9.79
CA MET A 75 3.49 -3.18 -8.86
C MET A 75 3.10 -1.71 -8.95
N GLN A 76 2.96 -1.18 -10.16
CA GLN A 76 2.53 0.21 -10.37
C GLN A 76 1.15 0.49 -9.77
N LEU A 77 0.22 -0.47 -9.87
CA LEU A 77 -1.10 -0.37 -9.27
C LEU A 77 -1.02 -0.35 -7.73
N VAL A 78 -0.24 -1.25 -7.13
CA VAL A 78 -0.02 -1.29 -5.67
C VAL A 78 0.60 0.01 -5.17
N SER A 79 1.67 0.51 -5.81
CA SER A 79 2.31 1.75 -5.40
C SER A 79 1.36 2.96 -5.54
N ALA A 80 0.54 2.99 -6.60
CA ALA A 80 -0.47 4.04 -6.75
C ALA A 80 -1.56 3.96 -5.66
N TYR A 81 -1.88 2.77 -5.17
CA TYR A 81 -2.83 2.58 -4.07
C TYR A 81 -2.23 3.02 -2.73
N GLU A 82 -0.97 2.67 -2.46
CA GLU A 82 -0.23 3.11 -1.27
C GLU A 82 -0.19 4.65 -1.19
N ASP A 83 0.19 5.30 -2.29
CA ASP A 83 0.21 6.76 -2.40
C ASP A 83 -1.17 7.41 -2.13
N ARG A 84 -2.25 6.79 -2.60
CA ARG A 84 -3.62 7.30 -2.36
C ARG A 84 -4.02 7.14 -0.91
N CYS A 85 -3.70 6.01 -0.29
CA CYS A 85 -4.03 5.79 1.11
C CYS A 85 -3.26 6.72 2.04
N LEU A 86 -1.96 6.94 1.79
CA LEU A 86 -1.16 7.94 2.51
C LEU A 86 -1.76 9.36 2.40
N LYS A 87 -2.27 9.73 1.23
CA LYS A 87 -2.88 11.06 1.00
C LYS A 87 -4.28 11.21 1.61
N SER A 88 -5.00 10.12 1.84
CA SER A 88 -6.43 10.15 2.20
C SER A 88 -6.73 10.40 3.68
N LEU A 89 -5.71 10.54 4.55
CA LEU A 89 -5.86 10.75 6.00
C LEU A 89 -6.86 9.75 6.65
N GLY A 90 -7.00 8.54 6.09
CA GLY A 90 -7.81 7.45 6.63
C GLY A 90 -9.33 7.57 6.47
N LEU A 91 -9.86 8.61 5.80
CA LEU A 91 -11.33 8.80 5.70
C LEU A 91 -11.97 8.04 4.53
N HIS A 92 -11.33 7.99 3.35
CA HIS A 92 -11.82 7.21 2.21
C HIS A 92 -10.66 6.89 1.24
N CYS A 93 -10.07 5.68 1.32
CA CYS A 93 -9.20 5.20 0.24
C CYS A 93 -10.07 4.89 -0.98
N ASP A 94 -9.75 5.48 -2.14
CA ASP A 94 -10.33 5.09 -3.42
C ASP A 94 -9.67 3.80 -3.91
N TYR A 95 -10.45 2.72 -3.95
CA TYR A 95 -10.05 1.36 -4.35
C TYR A 95 -10.23 1.09 -5.84
N SER A 96 -10.49 2.13 -6.64
CA SER A 96 -10.60 2.01 -8.09
C SER A 96 -9.27 1.57 -8.73
N PHE A 97 -9.34 0.59 -9.61
CA PHE A 97 -8.21 0.11 -10.40
C PHE A 97 -8.54 0.10 -11.89
N GLU A 98 -7.50 0.29 -12.69
CA GLU A 98 -7.51 0.09 -14.13
C GLU A 98 -6.18 -0.54 -14.53
N LEU A 99 -6.23 -1.72 -15.17
CA LEU A 99 -5.06 -2.50 -15.49
C LEU A 99 -5.11 -2.99 -16.94
N GLU A 100 -4.01 -2.83 -17.67
CA GLU A 100 -3.85 -3.41 -19.00
C GLU A 100 -3.56 -4.91 -18.89
N VAL A 101 -4.37 -5.72 -19.58
CA VAL A 101 -4.26 -7.18 -19.58
C VAL A 101 -4.11 -7.66 -21.02
N PRO A 102 -3.22 -8.64 -21.31
CA PRO A 102 -3.07 -9.16 -22.66
C PRO A 102 -4.40 -9.70 -23.21
N SER A 103 -4.61 -9.45 -24.50
CA SER A 103 -5.76 -10.00 -25.22
C SER A 103 -5.60 -11.52 -25.35
N THR A 104 -6.64 -12.27 -25.00
CA THR A 104 -6.66 -13.72 -25.24
C THR A 104 -6.83 -14.03 -26.74
N ARG A 105 -6.55 -15.27 -27.16
CA ARG A 105 -6.74 -15.69 -28.55
C ARG A 105 -8.17 -15.49 -29.05
N TRP A 106 -9.16 -15.70 -28.18
CA TRP A 106 -10.58 -15.46 -28.47
C TRP A 106 -10.89 -13.97 -28.60
N ASP A 107 -10.26 -13.13 -27.78
CA ASP A 107 -10.38 -11.69 -27.90
C ASP A 107 -9.91 -11.22 -29.29
N LEU A 108 -8.86 -11.82 -29.87
CA LEU A 108 -8.32 -11.40 -31.16
C LEU A 108 -9.25 -11.68 -32.36
N LEU A 109 -10.20 -12.60 -32.20
CA LEU A 109 -11.13 -13.00 -33.28
C LEU A 109 -12.45 -12.24 -33.24
N LYS A 110 -12.77 -11.57 -32.13
CA LYS A 110 -14.05 -10.88 -31.94
C LYS A 110 -13.97 -9.41 -32.37
N ILE A 111 -14.97 -8.94 -33.11
CA ILE A 111 -15.17 -7.51 -33.37
C ILE A 111 -15.49 -6.81 -32.03
N LYS A 112 -14.68 -5.83 -31.65
CA LYS A 112 -14.82 -5.04 -30.43
C LYS A 112 -15.15 -3.59 -30.77
N LYS A 113 -15.85 -2.92 -29.85
CA LYS A 113 -16.09 -1.48 -29.91
C LYS A 113 -15.12 -0.77 -28.97
N CYS A 114 -14.41 0.24 -29.47
CA CYS A 114 -13.51 1.05 -28.65
C CYS A 114 -14.31 1.85 -27.60
N ALA A 115 -13.93 1.76 -26.33
CA ALA A 115 -14.57 2.49 -25.24
C ALA A 115 -14.37 4.01 -25.35
N ARG A 116 -13.22 4.45 -25.90
CA ARG A 116 -12.87 5.87 -26.03
C ARG A 116 -13.49 6.56 -27.26
N CYS A 117 -13.38 5.96 -28.45
CA CYS A 117 -13.81 6.59 -29.70
C CYS A 117 -15.01 5.92 -30.38
N GLY A 118 -15.52 4.81 -29.83
CA GLY A 118 -16.67 4.10 -30.37
C GLY A 118 -16.44 3.32 -31.68
N ARG A 119 -15.24 3.39 -32.29
CA ARG A 119 -14.91 2.68 -33.53
C ARG A 119 -14.82 1.17 -33.30
N LEU A 120 -15.27 0.40 -34.30
CA LEU A 120 -15.11 -1.06 -34.32
C LEU A 120 -13.70 -1.44 -34.76
N PHE A 121 -13.10 -2.43 -34.12
CA PHE A 121 -11.81 -2.99 -34.50
C PHE A 121 -11.74 -4.47 -34.15
N ILE A 122 -10.83 -5.19 -34.81
CA ILE A 122 -10.66 -6.65 -34.64
C ILE A 122 -9.32 -6.93 -33.96
N ALA A 123 -8.23 -6.39 -34.51
CA ALA A 123 -6.86 -6.66 -34.05
C ALA A 123 -6.13 -5.40 -33.54
N GLY A 124 -5.07 -5.64 -32.75
CA GLY A 124 -4.08 -4.63 -32.37
C GLY A 124 -4.48 -3.65 -31.26
N GLY A 125 -5.67 -3.78 -30.68
CA GLY A 125 -6.10 -2.92 -29.57
C GLY A 125 -5.66 -3.43 -28.18
N LYS A 126 -5.83 -2.56 -27.19
CA LYS A 126 -5.58 -2.86 -25.77
C LYS A 126 -6.84 -3.34 -25.08
N LYS A 127 -6.68 -4.25 -24.12
CA LYS A 127 -7.74 -4.72 -23.23
C LYS A 127 -7.44 -4.19 -21.84
N MET A 128 -8.38 -3.44 -21.29
CA MET A 128 -8.28 -2.89 -19.95
C MET A 128 -9.29 -3.60 -19.06
N VAL A 129 -8.86 -3.93 -17.84
CA VAL A 129 -9.72 -4.43 -16.79
C VAL A 129 -9.79 -3.33 -15.74
N SER A 130 -10.99 -2.83 -15.50
CA SER A 130 -11.24 -1.79 -14.50
C SER A 130 -12.28 -2.25 -13.49
N GLY A 131 -12.24 -1.68 -12.30
CA GLY A 131 -13.20 -2.00 -11.25
C GLY A 131 -12.83 -1.34 -9.94
N ASP A 132 -13.48 -1.80 -8.88
CA ASP A 132 -13.21 -1.38 -7.52
C ASP A 132 -12.80 -2.63 -6.73
N LEU A 133 -11.68 -2.59 -6.01
CA LEU A 133 -11.21 -3.72 -5.20
C LEU A 133 -12.14 -4.04 -4.02
N SER A 134 -12.95 -3.08 -3.57
CA SER A 134 -13.94 -3.27 -2.50
C SER A 134 -15.19 -4.05 -2.96
N LEU A 135 -15.44 -4.11 -4.27
CA LEU A 135 -16.60 -4.78 -4.84
C LEU A 135 -16.22 -6.07 -5.58
N PRO A 136 -17.05 -7.12 -5.49
CA PRO A 136 -16.84 -8.32 -6.29
C PRO A 136 -17.14 -8.02 -7.77
N GLY A 137 -16.13 -8.15 -8.61
CA GLY A 137 -16.27 -8.05 -10.07
C GLY A 137 -15.19 -7.22 -10.74
N PHE A 138 -15.31 -7.10 -12.07
CA PHE A 138 -14.53 -6.20 -12.90
C PHE A 138 -15.26 -5.96 -14.22
N SER A 139 -15.06 -4.79 -14.80
CA SER A 139 -15.48 -4.46 -16.17
C SER A 139 -14.31 -4.58 -17.14
N VAL A 140 -14.56 -5.19 -18.29
CA VAL A 140 -13.58 -5.29 -19.37
C VAL A 140 -13.91 -4.24 -20.43
N SER A 141 -12.97 -3.37 -20.75
CA SER A 141 -13.08 -2.40 -21.83
C SER A 141 -11.97 -2.62 -22.86
N TYR A 142 -12.25 -2.26 -24.11
CA TYR A 142 -11.33 -2.45 -25.22
C TYR A 142 -11.02 -1.10 -25.86
N HIS A 143 -9.76 -0.84 -26.16
CA HIS A 143 -9.28 0.39 -26.79
C HIS A 143 -8.63 0.06 -28.13
N CYS A 144 -9.00 0.80 -29.18
CA CYS A 144 -8.43 0.57 -30.51
C CYS A 144 -6.96 1.04 -30.56
N PRO A 145 -6.13 0.54 -31.49
CA PRO A 145 -4.70 0.92 -31.59
C PRO A 145 -4.43 2.40 -31.84
N ARG A 146 -5.46 3.17 -32.22
CA ARG A 146 -5.37 4.62 -32.47
C ARG A 146 -5.66 5.46 -31.22
N CYS A 147 -6.05 4.84 -30.11
CA CYS A 147 -6.47 5.48 -28.87
C CYS A 147 -5.58 5.07 -27.70
#